data_AF-A0A060UQK1-F1
#
_entry.id   AF-A0A060UQK1-F1
#
_cell.length_a   1.000
_cell.length_b   1.000
_cell.length_c   1.000
_cell.angle_alpha   90.00
_cell.angle_beta   90.00
_cell.angle_gamma   90.00
#
_symmetry.space_group_name_H-M   'P 1'
#
loop_
_entity.id
_entity.type
_entity.pdbx_description
1 polymer ?
#
loop_
_entity_poly.entity_id
_entity_poly.type
_entity_poly.pdbx_seq_one_letter_code
_entity_poly.pdbx_strand_id
1 'polypeptide(L)' 'MHKRITLTGISLRGKNRVKEAFMMLGTREWRILEQQDRVPFNQSVGPWFLVEPRSDNPKRKSFLRWVHGVFDPHFKIVEP' A
#
# COMPACT_ATOMS: atom_id res chain seq x y z
N MET A 1 14.31 -6.76 -7.23
CA MET A 1 14.26 -5.94 -6.00
C MET A 1 12.95 -5.18 -5.98
N HIS A 2 12.18 -5.22 -4.90
CA HIS A 2 10.92 -4.47 -4.78
C HIS A 2 11.19 -2.99 -4.46
N LYS A 3 10.49 -2.07 -5.13
CA LYS A 3 10.64 -0.62 -4.90
C LYS A 3 10.13 -0.26 -3.50
N ARG A 4 10.95 0.43 -2.71
CA ARG A 4 10.59 0.93 -1.37
C ARG A 4 9.77 2.20 -1.50
N ILE A 5 8.71 2.31 -0.69
CA ILE A 5 7.83 3.48 -0.63
C ILE A 5 7.40 3.75 0.81
N THR A 6 6.89 4.96 1.05
CA THR A 6 6.08 5.27 2.23
C THR A 6 4.61 5.28 1.81
N LEU A 7 3.78 4.52 2.52
CA LEU A 7 2.32 4.55 2.31
C LEU A 7 1.67 5.40 3.40
N THR A 8 1.02 6.49 3.01
CA THR A 8 0.30 7.39 3.92
C THR A 8 -1.20 7.17 3.81
N GLY A 9 -1.89 7.08 4.95
CA GLY A 9 -3.35 7.10 4.97
C GLY A 9 -3.89 8.53 4.92
N ILE A 10 -4.76 8.84 3.96
CA ILE A 10 -5.41 10.17 3.84
C ILE A 10 -6.81 10.17 4.47
N SER A 11 -7.56 9.07 4.34
CA SER A 11 -8.85 8.88 5.01
C SER A 11 -8.65 8.30 6.42
N LEU A 12 -9.67 8.38 7.30
CA LEU A 12 -9.64 7.72 8.60
C LEU A 12 -9.35 6.22 8.48
N ARG A 13 -10.01 5.56 7.50
CA ARG A 13 -9.78 4.15 7.18
C ARG A 13 -8.33 3.87 6.79
N GLY A 14 -7.76 4.68 5.90
CA GLY A 14 -6.36 4.54 5.48
C GLY A 14 -5.39 4.75 6.64
N LYS A 15 -5.62 5.78 7.46
CA LYS A 15 -4.81 6.09 8.65
C LYS A 15 -4.83 4.94 9.66
N ASN A 16 -6.01 4.40 9.96
CA ASN A 16 -6.17 3.25 10.85
C ASN A 16 -5.42 2.04 10.30
N ARG A 17 -5.51 1.79 8.99
CA ARG A 17 -4.84 0.64 8.37
C ARG A 17 -3.32 0.72 8.44
N VAL A 18 -2.74 1.90 8.19
CA VAL A 18 -1.30 2.12 8.32
C VAL A 18 -0.86 2.02 9.78
N LYS A 19 -1.66 2.56 10.72
CA LYS A 19 -1.39 2.45 12.16
C LYS A 19 -1.39 0.99 12.62
N GLU A 20 -2.39 0.21 12.22
CA GLU A 20 -2.47 -1.23 12.51
C GLU A 20 -1.24 -1.99 11.99
N ALA A 21 -0.83 -1.71 10.75
CA ALA A 21 0.36 -2.32 10.16
C ALA A 21 1.62 -2.01 10.99
N PHE A 22 1.78 -0.75 11.40
CA PHE A 22 2.90 -0.34 12.24
C PHE A 22 2.88 -1.03 13.60
N MET A 23 1.73 -1.05 14.28
CA MET A 23 1.58 -1.69 15.60
C MET A 23 1.86 -3.19 15.55
N MET A 24 1.47 -3.88 14.47
CA MET A 24 1.64 -5.33 14.35
C MET A 24 3.01 -5.76 13.82
N LEU A 25 3.62 -4.96 12.94
CA LEU A 25 4.79 -5.36 12.16
C LEU A 25 6.05 -4.54 12.47
N GLY A 26 5.93 -3.47 13.26
CA GLY A 26 7.04 -2.62 13.67
C GLY A 26 7.64 -1.77 12.55
N THR A 27 6.97 -1.64 11.40
CA THR A 27 7.50 -0.95 10.21
C THR A 27 6.53 0.10 9.69
N ARG A 28 7.07 1.24 9.24
CA ARG A 28 6.35 2.25 8.45
C ARG A 28 6.71 2.20 6.97
N GLU A 29 7.67 1.36 6.62
CA GLU A 29 8.12 1.19 5.25
C GLU A 29 7.21 0.20 4.53
N TRP A 30 6.93 0.51 3.28
CA TRP A 30 6.16 -0.34 2.38
C TRP A 30 7.00 -0.65 1.15
N ARG A 31 6.56 -1.66 0.40
CA ARG A 31 7.17 -2.02 -0.88
C ARG A 31 6.12 -2.30 -1.93
N ILE A 32 6.45 -1.96 -3.17
CA ILE A 32 5.67 -2.32 -4.35
C ILE A 32 6.10 -3.72 -4.78
N LEU A 33 5.15 -4.63 -4.81
CA LEU A 33 5.30 -6.00 -5.31
C LEU A 33 5.04 -6.06 -6.81
N GLU A 34 4.05 -5.31 -7.28
CA GLU A 34 3.58 -5.36 -8.66
C GLU A 34 3.01 -4.01 -9.09
N GLN A 35 3.09 -3.71 -10.38
CA GLN A 35 2.48 -2.55 -11.01
C GLN A 35 1.64 -3.01 -12.22
N GLN A 36 0.43 -2.49 -12.37
CA GLN A 36 -0.46 -2.74 -13.50
C GLN A 36 -1.22 -1.47 -13.89
N ASP A 37 -1.68 -1.38 -15.15
CA ASP A 37 -2.50 -0.24 -15.61
C ASP A 37 -3.98 -0.37 -15.24
N ARG A 38 -4.43 -1.59 -14.92
CA ARG A 38 -5.81 -1.92 -14.58
C ARG A 38 -5.84 -3.04 -13.55
N VAL A 39 -6.93 -3.10 -12.80
CA VAL A 39 -7.23 -4.17 -11.83
C VAL A 39 -8.68 -4.63 -12.01
N PRO A 40 -9.01 -5.91 -11.78
CA PRO A 40 -10.32 -6.47 -12.14
C PRO A 40 -11.50 -5.88 -11.33
N PHE A 41 -11.24 -5.28 -10.16
CA PHE A 41 -12.27 -4.76 -9.27
C PHE A 41 -12.51 -3.24 -9.41
N ASN A 42 -11.80 -2.54 -10.30
CA ASN A 42 -11.96 -1.10 -10.50
C ASN A 42 -11.80 -0.73 -11.98
N GLN A 43 -12.70 0.10 -12.50
CA GLN A 43 -12.71 0.51 -13.91
C GLN A 43 -11.69 1.61 -14.24
N SER A 44 -11.11 2.26 -13.22
CA SER A 44 -10.16 3.35 -13.41
C SER A 44 -8.85 2.84 -14.00
N VAL A 45 -8.40 3.52 -15.06
CA VAL A 45 -7.10 3.29 -15.69
C VAL A 45 -6.05 4.15 -14.99
N GLY A 46 -4.88 3.58 -14.75
CA GLY A 46 -3.75 4.31 -14.19
C GLY A 46 -2.82 3.37 -13.44
N PRO A 47 -1.68 3.86 -12.94
CA PRO A 47 -0.75 2.96 -12.27
C PRO A 47 -1.41 2.46 -10.98
N TRP A 48 -1.73 1.19 -10.96
CA TRP A 48 -2.11 0.44 -9.77
C TRP A 48 -0.87 -0.23 -9.21
N PHE A 49 -0.67 -0.12 -7.91
CA PHE A 49 0.46 -0.73 -7.22
C PHE A 49 -0.02 -1.72 -6.17
N LEU A 50 0.46 -2.95 -6.26
CA LEU A 50 0.28 -3.94 -5.21
C LEU A 50 1.33 -3.69 -4.14
N VAL A 51 0.88 -3.27 -2.96
CA VAL A 51 1.78 -2.86 -1.87
C VAL A 51 1.59 -3.73 -0.65
N GLU A 52 2.67 -3.93 0.10
CA GLU A 52 2.67 -4.53 1.42
C GLU A 52 3.70 -3.87 2.36
N PRO A 53 3.55 -4.00 3.68
CA PRO A 53 4.56 -3.55 4.63
C PRO A 53 5.87 -4.31 4.45
N ARG A 54 6.99 -3.60 4.56
CA ARG A 54 8.33 -4.20 4.52
C ARG A 54 8.66 -4.80 5.89
N SER A 55 8.34 -6.07 6.05
CA SER A 55 8.60 -6.85 7.26
C SER A 55 8.87 -8.31 6.88
N ASP A 56 9.63 -9.04 7.69
CA ASP A 56 9.78 -10.49 7.53
C ASP A 56 8.62 -11.27 8.16
N ASN A 57 7.81 -10.60 8.99
CA ASN A 57 6.65 -11.20 9.64
C ASN A 57 5.63 -11.68 8.57
N PRO A 58 5.18 -12.95 8.62
CA PRO A 58 4.19 -13.49 7.67
C PRO A 58 2.86 -12.73 7.66
N LYS A 59 2.48 -12.11 8.80
CA LYS A 59 1.25 -11.32 8.93
C LYS A 59 1.22 -10.12 7.98
N ARG A 60 2.35 -9.68 7.41
CA ARG A 60 2.39 -8.61 6.40
C ARG A 60 1.42 -8.84 5.23
N LYS A 61 1.21 -10.11 4.84
CA LYS A 61 0.32 -10.48 3.72
C LYS A 61 -1.13 -10.07 3.98
N SER A 62 -1.56 -9.97 5.25
CA SER A 62 -2.90 -9.48 5.59
C SER A 62 -3.10 -7.99 5.25
N PHE A 63 -2.01 -7.23 5.11
CA PHE A 63 -2.04 -5.81 4.76
C PHE A 63 -1.87 -5.54 3.27
N LEU A 64 -1.66 -6.61 2.49
CA LEU A 64 -1.50 -6.54 1.04
C LEU A 64 -2.72 -5.89 0.39
N ARG A 65 -2.48 -4.96 -0.53
CA ARG A 65 -3.54 -4.21 -1.21
C ARG A 65 -3.06 -3.56 -2.49
N TRP A 66 -4.00 -3.41 -3.40
CA TRP A 66 -3.86 -2.50 -4.53
C TRP A 66 -4.14 -1.06 -4.07
N VAL A 67 -3.30 -0.14 -4.54
CA VAL A 67 -3.43 1.29 -4.33
C VAL A 67 -3.31 1.98 -5.68
N HIS A 68 -4.25 2.85 -6.00
CA HIS A 68 -4.16 3.66 -7.21
C HIS A 68 -3.10 4.77 -7.00
N GLY A 69 -2.13 4.88 -7.90
CA GLY A 69 -1.00 5.79 -7.75
C GLY A 69 -1.37 7.27 -7.68
N VAL A 70 -2.45 7.65 -8.36
CA VAL A 70 -2.90 9.06 -8.46
C VAL A 70 -4.16 9.36 -7.62
N PHE A 71 -5.24 8.57 -7.77
CA PHE A 71 -6.57 8.90 -7.26
C PHE A 71 -7.09 7.95 -6.17
N ASP A 72 -6.22 7.36 -5.35
CA ASP A 72 -6.69 6.48 -4.27
C ASP A 72 -7.37 7.30 -3.16
N PRO A 73 -8.63 6.98 -2.78
CA PRO A 73 -9.39 7.78 -1.81
C PRO A 73 -8.95 7.56 -0.36
N HIS A 74 -8.03 6.62 -0.11
CA HIS A 74 -7.65 6.20 1.23
C HIS A 74 -6.15 6.28 1.47
N PHE A 75 -5.34 6.11 0.43
CA PHE A 75 -3.91 6.05 0.53
C PHE A 75 -3.22 7.02 -0.43
N LYS A 76 -2.02 7.44 -0.05
CA LYS A 76 -1.09 8.15 -0.91
C LYS A 76 0.24 7.43 -0.87
N ILE A 77 0.81 7.15 -2.04
CA ILE A 77 2.17 6.63 -2.16
C ILE A 77 3.11 7.82 -2.20
N VAL A 78 4.12 7.78 -1.33
CA VAL A 78 5.22 8.74 -1.31
C VAL A 78 6.49 7.96 -1.59
N GLU A 79 7.11 8.26 -2.72
CA GLU A 79 8.43 7.73 -3.02
C GLU A 79 9.46 8.39 -2.08
N PRO A 80 10.42 7.63 -1.55
CA PRO A 80 11.46 8.17 -0.69
C PRO A 80 12.39 9.14 -1.43
#